data_AF-A0A6P2SMF2-F1
#
_entry.id   AF-A0A6P2SMF2-F1
#
_cell.length_a   1.000
_cell.length_b   1.000
_cell.length_c   1.000
_cell.angle_alpha   90.00
_cell.angle_beta   90.00
_cell.angle_gamma   90.00
#
_symmetry.space_group_name_H-M   'P 1'
#
loop_
_entity.id
_entity.type
_entity.pdbx_description
1 polymer ?
#
loop_
_entity_poly.entity_id
_entity_poly.type
_entity_poly.pdbx_seq_one_letter_code
_entity_poly.pdbx_strand_id
1 'polypeptide(L)'
;MKLKRLGWAVTHATAAMGVLWSLHAHAELGGAPMSPPADDQAATVRALQRAMRSADGVQTSTAAYTVREITLGSGTVIHEYTSAAGSVFGLAWQGPTMPDLASLLGSYFPQYTAGVQAAHKARGWRAPVSVDTSGLVIRTGGHMGAFSGQAWLPAALPAGLTGTDIQ
;
A
#
# COMPACT_ATOMS: atom_id res chain seq x y z
N MET A 1 -6.88 68.64 42.78
CA MET A 1 -6.35 68.98 41.43
C MET A 1 -6.40 67.72 40.57
N LYS A 2 -7.07 67.78 39.42
CA LYS A 2 -7.06 66.71 38.40
C LYS A 2 -5.72 66.74 37.66
N LEU A 3 -5.12 65.58 37.36
CA LEU A 3 -4.76 65.23 35.97
C LEU A 3 -4.45 63.74 35.79
N LYS A 4 -4.94 63.24 34.66
CA LYS A 4 -4.92 61.87 34.15
C LYS A 4 -3.52 61.45 33.70
N ARG A 5 -3.18 60.16 33.78
CA ARG A 5 -2.44 59.49 32.70
C ARG A 5 -2.97 58.07 32.46
N LEU A 6 -3.26 57.85 31.19
CA LEU A 6 -3.75 56.67 30.50
C LEU A 6 -2.52 55.83 30.11
N GLY A 7 -2.59 54.51 30.21
CA GLY A 7 -1.61 53.58 29.65
C GLY A 7 -2.23 52.20 29.51
N TRP A 8 -2.53 51.82 28.27
CA TRP A 8 -3.11 50.54 27.87
C TRP A 8 -2.04 49.47 27.58
N ALA A 9 -2.51 48.22 27.61
CA ALA A 9 -2.00 47.03 26.91
C ALA A 9 -0.76 46.35 27.55
N VAL A 10 -0.54 45.03 27.46
CA VAL A 10 -0.88 44.06 26.41
C VAL A 10 -1.11 42.68 27.04
N THR A 11 -2.17 42.03 26.58
CA THR A 11 -2.51 40.61 26.72
C THR A 11 -1.45 39.74 26.03
N HIS A 12 -0.84 38.78 26.73
CA HIS A 12 -0.10 37.70 26.06
C HIS A 12 -0.90 36.41 26.16
N ALA A 13 -1.58 36.08 25.06
CA ALA A 13 -2.16 34.78 24.80
C ALA A 13 -1.02 33.79 24.48
N THR A 14 -0.84 32.78 25.32
CA THR A 14 0.08 31.69 25.08
C THR A 14 -0.53 30.75 24.04
N ALA A 15 -0.03 30.84 22.80
CA ALA A 15 -0.36 29.92 21.72
C ALA A 15 0.29 28.57 22.01
N ALA A 16 -0.53 27.57 22.34
CA ALA A 16 -0.10 26.18 22.33
C ALA A 16 0.05 25.74 20.86
N MET A 17 1.28 25.65 20.36
CA MET A 17 1.61 24.98 19.11
C MET A 17 1.32 23.49 19.29
N GLY A 18 0.12 23.07 18.91
CA GLY A 18 -0.18 21.67 18.66
C GLY A 18 0.68 21.19 17.51
N VAL A 19 1.72 20.43 17.81
CA VAL A 19 2.43 19.64 16.80
C VAL A 19 1.44 18.59 16.31
N LEU A 20 0.76 18.89 15.21
CA LEU A 20 0.04 17.90 14.43
C LEU A 20 1.10 16.97 13.86
N TRP A 21 1.31 15.82 14.50
CA TRP A 21 1.96 14.70 13.85
C TRP A 21 1.08 14.33 12.66
N SER A 22 1.44 14.82 11.48
CA SER A 22 1.00 14.23 10.23
C SER A 22 1.53 12.81 10.22
N LEU A 23 0.76 11.89 10.84
CA LEU A 23 0.78 10.49 10.49
C LEU A 23 0.53 10.48 8.99
N HIS A 24 1.62 10.41 8.22
CA HIS A 24 1.46 10.08 6.83
C HIS A 24 0.92 8.67 6.86
N ALA A 25 -0.38 8.53 6.63
CA ALA A 25 -1.03 7.26 6.38
C ALA A 25 -0.51 6.77 5.02
N HIS A 26 0.75 6.34 5.02
CA HIS A 26 1.31 5.60 3.92
C HIS A 26 0.64 4.25 3.98
N ALA A 27 -0.02 3.94 2.88
CA ALA A 27 -0.59 2.65 2.69
C ALA A 27 0.45 1.74 2.09
N GLU A 28 0.84 0.81 2.93
CA GLU A 28 1.89 -0.13 2.67
C GLU A 28 1.31 -1.53 2.85
N LEU A 29 1.94 -2.50 2.21
CA LEU A 29 1.71 -3.90 2.53
C LEU A 29 1.82 -4.10 4.07
N GLY A 30 0.79 -4.68 4.69
CA GLY A 30 0.65 -4.83 6.14
C GLY A 30 -0.01 -3.65 6.87
N GLY A 31 -0.21 -2.51 6.20
CA GLY A 31 -0.80 -1.28 6.73
C GLY A 31 -2.24 -1.02 6.25
N ALA A 32 -2.66 0.24 6.31
CA ALA A 32 -3.99 0.68 5.86
C ALA A 32 -4.08 0.79 4.33
N PRO A 33 -5.29 0.82 3.74
CA PRO A 33 -5.51 0.94 2.30
C PRO A 33 -4.98 2.24 1.69
N MET A 34 -4.52 2.22 0.43
CA MET A 34 -3.84 3.36 -0.21
C MET A 34 -4.73 4.47 -0.73
N SER A 35 -4.23 5.69 -0.53
CA SER A 35 -4.70 6.88 -1.23
C SER A 35 -3.92 6.99 -2.55
N PRO A 36 -4.60 7.32 -3.66
CA PRO A 36 -3.90 7.67 -4.89
C PRO A 36 -2.90 8.81 -4.66
N PRO A 37 -1.80 8.87 -5.44
CA PRO A 37 -0.84 9.96 -5.36
C PRO A 37 -1.53 11.32 -5.51
N ALA A 38 -1.22 12.27 -4.64
CA ALA A 38 -1.91 13.57 -4.62
C ALA A 38 -1.66 14.43 -5.87
N ASP A 39 -0.56 14.18 -6.56
CA ASP A 39 -0.18 14.79 -7.83
C ASP A 39 -0.81 14.08 -9.05
N ASP A 40 -1.35 12.87 -8.88
CA ASP A 40 -2.01 12.11 -9.93
C ASP A 40 -3.52 12.36 -9.95
N GLN A 41 -3.92 13.50 -10.51
CA GLN A 41 -5.31 13.94 -10.63
C GLN A 41 -6.17 13.04 -11.55
N ALA A 42 -5.52 12.22 -12.38
CA ALA A 42 -6.19 11.28 -13.27
C ALA A 42 -6.44 9.92 -12.59
N ALA A 43 -5.91 9.71 -11.38
CA ALA A 43 -6.08 8.46 -10.69
C ALA A 43 -7.53 8.20 -10.29
N THR A 44 -7.97 6.95 -10.45
CA THR A 44 -9.33 6.52 -10.08
C THR A 44 -9.27 5.35 -9.11
N VAL A 45 -10.29 5.24 -8.24
CA VAL A 45 -10.37 4.18 -7.22
C VAL A 45 -11.72 3.49 -7.30
N ARG A 46 -11.71 2.16 -7.31
CA ARG A 46 -12.90 1.31 -7.23
C ARG A 46 -12.72 0.24 -6.17
N ALA A 47 -13.70 0.06 -5.29
CA ALA A 47 -13.67 -0.98 -4.26
C ALA A 47 -14.73 -2.06 -4.54
N LEU A 48 -14.36 -3.32 -4.38
CA LEU A 48 -15.26 -4.47 -4.47
C LEU A 48 -15.04 -5.38 -3.28
N GLN A 49 -16.10 -5.64 -2.52
CA GLN A 49 -16.07 -6.64 -1.46
C GLN A 49 -16.20 -8.05 -2.07
N ARG A 50 -15.28 -8.94 -1.73
CA ARG A 50 -15.26 -10.33 -2.15
C ARG A 50 -15.50 -11.22 -0.95
N ALA A 51 -16.44 -12.14 -1.11
CA ALA A 51 -16.59 -13.29 -0.23
C ALA A 51 -16.22 -14.52 -1.05
N MET A 52 -15.35 -15.38 -0.53
CA MET A 52 -15.20 -16.71 -1.08
C MET A 52 -16.51 -17.51 -0.90
N ARG A 53 -16.80 -18.38 -1.87
CA ARG A 53 -17.83 -19.40 -1.72
C ARG A 53 -17.12 -20.71 -1.43
N SER A 54 -17.49 -21.39 -0.36
CA SER A 54 -17.03 -22.76 -0.12
C SER A 54 -17.46 -23.62 -1.31
N ALA A 55 -16.54 -24.42 -1.86
CA ALA A 55 -16.83 -25.34 -2.97
C ALA A 55 -17.93 -26.36 -2.63
N ASP A 56 -18.13 -26.65 -1.33
CA ASP A 56 -19.13 -27.61 -0.81
C ASP A 56 -20.48 -26.99 -0.42
N GLY A 57 -20.73 -25.70 -0.69
CA GLY A 57 -22.02 -25.06 -0.36
C GLY A 57 -22.32 -24.92 1.15
N VAL A 58 -21.45 -25.43 2.03
CA VAL A 58 -21.50 -25.21 3.46
C VAL A 58 -20.97 -23.81 3.76
N GLN A 59 -21.83 -22.98 4.36
CA GLN A 59 -21.55 -21.59 4.70
C GLN A 59 -20.64 -21.52 5.95
N THR A 60 -19.42 -22.00 5.85
CA THR A 60 -18.35 -21.66 6.79
C THR A 60 -18.05 -20.18 6.62
N SER A 61 -18.05 -19.44 7.75
CA SER A 61 -17.82 -17.99 7.81
C SER A 61 -16.69 -17.59 6.88
N THR A 62 -17.05 -17.04 5.73
CA THR A 62 -16.05 -16.78 4.72
C THR A 62 -15.25 -15.56 5.13
N ALA A 63 -13.93 -15.62 5.05
CA ALA A 63 -13.12 -14.42 5.20
C ALA A 63 -13.44 -13.47 4.05
N ALA A 64 -14.29 -12.49 4.32
CA ALA A 64 -14.56 -11.40 3.41
C ALA A 64 -13.32 -10.51 3.35
N TYR A 65 -12.90 -10.16 2.14
CA TYR A 65 -11.83 -9.21 1.90
C TYR A 65 -12.28 -8.20 0.86
N THR A 66 -11.66 -7.04 0.85
CA THR A 66 -11.95 -5.98 -0.12
C THR A 66 -10.81 -5.90 -1.11
N VAL A 67 -11.15 -5.86 -2.40
CA VAL A 67 -10.19 -5.52 -3.45
C VAL A 67 -10.43 -4.08 -3.85
N ARG A 68 -9.43 -3.22 -3.68
CA ARG A 68 -9.42 -1.86 -4.19
C ARG A 68 -8.56 -1.81 -5.45
N GLU A 69 -9.17 -1.43 -6.55
CA GLU A 69 -8.50 -1.16 -7.82
C GLU A 69 -8.19 0.33 -7.88
N ILE A 70 -6.94 0.65 -8.21
CA ILE A 70 -6.45 2.01 -8.36
C ILE A 70 -5.79 2.08 -9.73
N THR A 71 -6.38 2.87 -10.62
CA THR A 71 -5.78 3.13 -11.92
C THR A 71 -5.07 4.46 -11.85
N LEU A 72 -3.75 4.46 -11.99
CA LEU A 72 -2.92 5.66 -12.06
C LEU A 72 -3.10 6.37 -13.41
N GLY A 73 -2.81 7.68 -13.46
CA GLY A 73 -2.80 8.46 -14.70
C GLY A 73 -1.82 7.94 -15.75
N SER A 74 -0.81 7.17 -15.33
CA SER A 74 0.10 6.46 -16.25
C SER A 74 -0.55 5.26 -16.96
N GLY A 75 -1.74 4.85 -16.56
CA GLY A 75 -2.41 3.62 -17.02
C GLY A 75 -1.99 2.36 -16.26
N THR A 76 -1.16 2.47 -15.23
CA THR A 76 -0.85 1.35 -14.34
C THR A 76 -2.01 1.11 -13.38
N VAL A 77 -2.51 -0.12 -13.37
CA VAL A 77 -3.56 -0.61 -12.49
C VAL A 77 -2.93 -1.32 -11.31
N ILE A 78 -3.38 -0.98 -10.10
CA ILE A 78 -2.95 -1.57 -8.84
C ILE A 78 -4.18 -2.18 -8.17
N HIS A 79 -4.12 -3.46 -7.80
CA HIS A 79 -5.10 -4.10 -6.95
C HIS A 79 -4.53 -4.26 -5.54
N GLU A 80 -5.31 -3.79 -4.57
CA GLU A 80 -4.99 -3.85 -3.15
C GLU A 80 -6.00 -4.76 -2.44
N TYR A 81 -5.47 -5.77 -1.76
CA TYR A 81 -6.26 -6.80 -1.08
C TYR A 81 -6.23 -6.53 0.42
N THR A 82 -7.37 -6.09 0.95
CA THR A 82 -7.53 -5.68 2.35
C THR A 82 -8.33 -6.72 3.11
N SER A 83 -7.80 -7.18 4.24
CA SER A 83 -8.49 -8.10 5.15
C SER A 83 -9.69 -7.43 5.82
N ALA A 84 -10.59 -8.22 6.41
CA ALA A 84 -11.68 -7.69 7.24
C ALA A 84 -11.20 -6.84 8.43
N ALA A 85 -9.95 -7.03 8.87
CA ALA A 85 -9.31 -6.23 9.92
C ALA A 85 -8.82 -4.85 9.43
N GLY A 86 -8.92 -4.57 8.13
CA GLY A 86 -8.50 -3.31 7.52
C GLY A 86 -7.04 -3.26 7.09
N SER A 87 -6.28 -4.36 7.25
CA SER A 87 -4.88 -4.43 6.82
C SER A 87 -4.74 -4.98 5.41
N VAL A 88 -3.90 -4.34 4.59
CA VAL A 88 -3.51 -4.80 3.25
C VAL A 88 -2.63 -6.03 3.39
N PHE A 89 -3.06 -7.18 2.88
CA PHE A 89 -2.28 -8.43 2.91
C PHE A 89 -1.67 -8.80 1.56
N GLY A 90 -2.15 -8.17 0.48
CA GLY A 90 -1.69 -8.44 -0.88
C GLY A 90 -1.82 -7.23 -1.79
N LEU A 91 -0.93 -7.16 -2.76
CA LEU A 91 -0.87 -6.15 -3.80
C LEU A 91 -0.61 -6.84 -5.14
N ALA A 92 -1.26 -6.40 -6.20
CA ALA A 92 -0.92 -6.74 -7.57
C ALA A 92 -0.89 -5.50 -8.43
N TRP A 93 -0.08 -5.48 -9.47
CA TRP A 93 -0.03 -4.37 -10.41
C TRP A 93 0.25 -4.85 -11.82
N GLN A 94 -0.27 -4.09 -12.77
CA GLN A 94 -0.01 -4.26 -14.18
C GLN A 94 -0.11 -2.93 -14.92
N GLY A 95 0.77 -2.69 -15.88
CA GLY A 95 0.70 -1.46 -16.66
C GLY A 95 1.94 -1.12 -17.47
N PRO A 96 1.90 0.01 -18.19
CA PRO A 96 3.01 0.45 -19.00
C PRO A 96 4.19 0.99 -18.19
N THR A 97 3.95 1.34 -16.92
CA THR A 97 4.96 1.89 -16.02
C THR A 97 5.00 1.12 -14.70
N MET A 98 6.18 1.02 -14.09
CA MET A 98 6.29 0.44 -12.75
C MET A 98 5.69 1.44 -11.73
N PRO A 99 4.81 1.01 -10.82
CA PRO A 99 4.36 1.87 -9.74
C PRO A 99 5.51 2.17 -8.77
N ASP A 100 5.34 3.16 -7.90
CA ASP A 100 6.29 3.41 -6.83
C ASP A 100 6.27 2.27 -5.80
N LEU A 101 7.17 1.29 -6.00
CA LEU A 101 7.29 0.12 -5.13
C LEU A 101 7.73 0.48 -3.72
N ALA A 102 8.38 1.63 -3.50
CA ALA A 102 8.75 2.07 -2.16
C ALA A 102 7.50 2.45 -1.37
N SER A 103 6.59 3.20 -2.00
CA SER A 103 5.29 3.53 -1.41
C SER A 103 4.41 2.29 -1.20
N LEU A 104 4.35 1.38 -2.19
CA LEU A 104 3.51 0.19 -2.10
C LEU A 104 3.97 -0.82 -1.04
N LEU A 105 5.27 -1.08 -0.95
CA LEU A 105 5.83 -2.08 -0.04
C LEU A 105 6.15 -1.50 1.34
N GLY A 106 6.35 -0.18 1.43
CA GLY A 106 6.68 0.51 2.68
C GLY A 106 7.84 -0.16 3.42
N SER A 107 7.60 -0.58 4.66
CA SER A 107 8.60 -1.25 5.50
C SER A 107 9.22 -2.54 4.89
N TYR A 108 8.55 -3.17 3.91
CA TYR A 108 9.05 -4.34 3.19
C TYR A 108 9.95 -3.99 1.99
N PHE A 109 10.04 -2.72 1.60
CA PHE A 109 10.86 -2.29 0.46
C PHE A 109 12.36 -2.61 0.60
N PRO A 110 13.01 -2.45 1.77
CA PRO A 110 14.41 -2.84 1.96
C PRO A 110 14.65 -4.34 1.68
N GLN A 111 13.68 -5.19 2.04
CA GLN A 111 13.74 -6.62 1.80
C GLN A 111 13.64 -6.94 0.30
N TYR A 112 12.75 -6.25 -0.42
CA TYR A 112 12.64 -6.36 -1.87
C TYR A 112 13.96 -5.97 -2.55
N THR A 113 14.51 -4.80 -2.23
CA THR A 113 15.76 -4.31 -2.85
C THR A 113 16.95 -5.24 -2.55
N ALA A 114 17.05 -5.79 -1.33
CA ALA A 114 18.06 -6.79 -1.00
C ALA A 114 17.91 -8.06 -1.85
N GLY A 115 16.68 -8.53 -2.07
CA GLY A 115 16.41 -9.69 -2.92
C GLY A 115 16.73 -9.44 -4.40
N VAL A 116 16.43 -8.25 -4.94
CA VAL A 116 16.85 -7.82 -6.29
C VAL A 116 18.37 -7.89 -6.43
N GLN A 117 19.09 -7.29 -5.46
CA GLN A 117 20.56 -7.26 -5.48
C GLN A 117 21.15 -8.67 -5.40
N ALA A 118 20.59 -9.55 -4.57
CA ALA A 118 21.01 -10.94 -4.49
C ALA A 118 20.77 -11.70 -5.81
N ALA A 119 19.60 -11.49 -6.45
CA ALA A 119 19.28 -12.08 -7.75
C ALA A 119 20.26 -11.60 -8.84
N HIS A 120 20.58 -10.30 -8.87
CA HIS A 120 21.55 -9.74 -9.80
C HIS A 120 22.95 -10.33 -9.62
N LYS A 121 23.40 -10.50 -8.36
CA LYS A 121 24.68 -11.15 -8.06
C LYS A 121 24.72 -12.61 -8.50
N ALA A 122 23.63 -13.34 -8.35
CA ALA A 122 23.58 -14.77 -8.65
C ALA A 122 23.36 -15.09 -10.14
N ARG A 123 22.56 -14.28 -10.85
CA ARG A 123 22.02 -14.62 -12.18
C ARG A 123 22.18 -13.49 -13.22
N GLY A 124 22.79 -12.38 -12.83
CA GLY A 124 22.95 -11.19 -13.68
C GLY A 124 21.70 -10.31 -13.75
N TRP A 125 21.83 -9.18 -14.46
CA TRP A 125 20.84 -8.09 -14.52
C TRP A 125 19.52 -8.42 -15.23
N ARG A 126 19.40 -9.61 -15.84
CA ARG A 126 18.21 -10.04 -16.60
C ARG A 126 17.35 -11.06 -15.86
N ALA A 127 17.71 -11.39 -14.62
CA ALA A 127 16.98 -12.39 -13.86
C ALA A 127 15.63 -11.84 -13.39
N PRO A 128 14.52 -12.59 -13.57
CA PRO A 128 13.26 -12.28 -12.90
C PRO A 128 13.50 -12.14 -11.40
N VAL A 129 12.98 -11.07 -10.80
CA VAL A 129 13.11 -10.86 -9.36
C VAL A 129 11.93 -11.56 -8.70
N SER A 130 12.25 -12.61 -7.95
CA SER A 130 11.34 -13.23 -7.00
C SER A 130 12.02 -13.22 -5.65
N VAL A 131 11.40 -12.56 -4.67
CA VAL A 131 11.83 -12.61 -3.28
C VAL A 131 10.82 -13.49 -2.57
N ASP A 132 11.29 -14.63 -2.10
CA ASP A 132 10.49 -15.60 -1.35
C ASP A 132 11.13 -15.76 0.03
N THR A 133 10.45 -15.21 1.02
CA THR A 133 10.86 -15.25 2.41
C THR A 133 9.65 -15.54 3.28
N SER A 134 9.88 -15.94 4.53
CA SER A 134 8.80 -16.23 5.47
C SER A 134 7.85 -15.05 5.71
N GLY A 135 8.33 -13.81 5.56
CA GLY A 135 7.54 -12.60 5.83
C GLY A 135 6.96 -11.91 4.59
N LEU A 136 7.52 -12.16 3.41
CA LEU A 136 7.16 -11.47 2.17
C LEU A 136 7.41 -12.38 0.98
N VAL A 137 6.40 -12.51 0.13
CA VAL A 137 6.59 -13.05 -1.22
C VAL A 137 6.28 -11.94 -2.21
N ILE A 138 7.21 -11.70 -3.13
CA ILE A 138 7.03 -10.77 -4.25
C ILE A 138 7.54 -11.42 -5.53
N ARG A 139 6.74 -11.29 -6.58
CA ARG A 139 7.03 -11.76 -7.92
C ARG A 139 6.86 -10.58 -8.86
N THR A 140 7.91 -10.20 -9.57
CA THR A 140 7.86 -9.13 -10.56
C THR A 140 8.33 -9.64 -11.91
N GLY A 141 7.79 -9.06 -12.97
CA GLY A 141 8.10 -9.45 -14.33
C GLY A 141 7.57 -8.45 -15.36
N GLY A 142 7.45 -8.95 -16.59
CA GLY A 142 7.05 -8.16 -17.74
C GLY A 142 8.22 -7.75 -18.63
N HIS A 143 7.93 -6.90 -19.60
CA HIS A 143 8.91 -6.31 -20.50
C HIS A 143 8.78 -4.78 -20.50
N MET A 144 9.68 -4.10 -21.20
CA MET A 144 9.62 -2.65 -21.35
C MET A 144 8.24 -2.24 -21.90
N GLY A 145 7.50 -1.43 -21.13
CA GLY A 145 6.14 -0.98 -21.48
C GLY A 145 5.00 -1.94 -21.13
N ALA A 146 5.28 -3.07 -20.47
CA ALA A 146 4.26 -3.98 -19.94
C ALA A 146 4.79 -4.66 -18.68
N PHE A 147 4.80 -3.93 -17.57
CA PHE A 147 5.22 -4.39 -16.26
C PHE A 147 4.08 -5.07 -15.55
N SER A 148 4.39 -6.11 -14.79
CA SER A 148 3.45 -6.73 -13.86
C SER A 148 4.15 -7.27 -12.63
N GLY A 149 3.39 -7.43 -11.56
CA GLY A 149 3.89 -8.06 -10.36
C GLY A 149 2.82 -8.21 -9.30
N GLN A 150 3.18 -8.97 -8.27
CA GLN A 150 2.34 -9.23 -7.11
C GLN A 150 3.22 -9.39 -5.88
N ALA A 151 2.72 -8.94 -4.75
CA ALA A 151 3.35 -9.06 -3.45
C ALA A 151 2.30 -9.43 -2.39
N TRP A 152 2.63 -10.31 -1.46
CA TRP A 152 1.73 -10.66 -0.36
C TRP A 152 2.50 -11.09 0.89
N LEU A 153 1.81 -11.04 2.02
CA LEU A 153 2.29 -11.52 3.31
C LEU A 153 1.76 -12.93 3.55
N PRO A 154 2.59 -13.98 3.52
CA PRO A 154 2.12 -15.36 3.67
C PRO A 154 1.31 -15.60 4.95
N ALA A 155 1.73 -14.98 6.06
CA ALA A 155 1.06 -15.12 7.35
C ALA A 155 -0.23 -14.29 7.50
N ALA A 156 -0.49 -13.34 6.59
CA ALA A 156 -1.68 -12.49 6.63
C ALA A 156 -2.73 -12.90 5.57
N LEU A 157 -2.47 -13.95 4.78
CA LEU A 157 -3.45 -14.48 3.84
C LEU A 157 -4.67 -15.01 4.60
N PRO A 158 -5.89 -14.55 4.26
CA PRO A 158 -7.10 -15.13 4.80
C PRO A 158 -7.21 -16.64 4.52
N ALA A 159 -7.88 -17.36 5.41
CA ALA A 159 -8.04 -18.81 5.27
C ALA A 159 -8.67 -19.17 3.90
N GLY A 160 -8.04 -20.10 3.19
CA GLY A 160 -8.46 -20.54 1.86
C GLY A 160 -7.89 -19.72 0.70
N LEU A 161 -7.24 -18.57 0.95
CA LEU A 161 -6.49 -17.84 -0.08
C LEU A 161 -5.04 -18.29 -0.14
N THR A 162 -4.50 -18.23 -1.34
CA THR A 162 -3.12 -18.52 -1.70
C THR A 162 -2.52 -17.34 -2.45
N GLY A 163 -1.20 -17.31 -2.58
CA GLY A 163 -0.52 -16.25 -3.34
C GLY A 163 -0.93 -16.14 -4.81
N THR A 164 -1.51 -17.21 -5.39
CA THR A 164 -2.02 -17.19 -6.77
C THR A 164 -3.34 -16.46 -6.93
N ASP A 165 -4.04 -16.17 -5.83
CA ASP A 165 -5.30 -15.41 -5.82
C ASP A 165 -5.07 -13.88 -5.84
N ILE A 166 -3.81 -13.44 -5.75
CA ILE A 166 -3.37 -12.04 -5.80
C ILE A 166 -2.95 -11.71 -7.24
N GLN A 167 -3.76 -10.94 -7.96
CA GLN A 167 -3.65 -10.65 -9.40
C GLN A 167 -4.15 -9.25 -9.75
#